data_AF-W5Q590-F1
#
_entry.id   AF-W5Q590-F1
#
_cell.length_a   1.000
_cell.length_b   1.000
_cell.length_c   1.000
_cell.angle_alpha   90.00
_cell.angle_beta   90.00
_cell.angle_gamma   90.00
#
_symmetry.space_group_name_H-M   'P 1'
#
loop_
_entity.id
_entity.type
_entity.pdbx_description
1 polymer ?
#
loop_
_entity_poly.entity_id
_entity_poly.type
_entity_poly.pdbx_seq_one_letter_code
_entity_poly.pdbx_strand_id
1 'polypeptide(L)'
;MSKQGCGGSSGAKFRTSLGLPVGALINCADNTGAKDLYIISVKAIKGRLNRLAAGVGDMVTATVKKGKAELRKKVHPAMVIQQYRK
;
A
#
# COMPACT_ATOMS: atom_id res chain seq x y z
N MET A 1 -31.09 5.71 9.16
CA MET A 1 -29.65 5.38 9.21
C MET A 1 -29.18 5.08 7.80
N SER A 2 -28.54 6.05 7.14
CA SER A 2 -27.95 5.81 5.82
C SER A 2 -26.89 4.73 5.95
N LYS A 3 -26.95 3.71 5.09
CA LYS A 3 -25.83 2.79 4.89
C LYS A 3 -24.67 3.65 4.40
N GLN A 4 -23.75 4.00 5.29
CA GLN A 4 -22.43 4.47 4.87
C GLN A 4 -21.87 3.36 3.99
N GLY A 5 -21.74 3.65 2.68
CA GLY A 5 -21.11 2.74 1.74
C GLY A 5 -19.75 2.33 2.30
N CYS A 6 -19.30 1.11 2.00
CA CYS A 6 -18.00 0.62 2.45
C CYS A 6 -16.95 1.68 2.10
N GLY A 7 -16.22 2.19 3.10
CA GLY A 7 -15.23 3.24 2.94
C GLY A 7 -14.19 2.81 1.90
N GLY A 8 -14.39 3.30 0.68
CA GLY A 8 -13.62 2.95 -0.50
C GLY A 8 -13.14 4.22 -1.18
N SER A 9 -12.01 4.11 -1.86
CA SER A 9 -11.39 5.17 -2.67
C SER A 9 -12.43 5.97 -3.46
N SER A 10 -12.45 7.28 -3.22
CA SER A 10 -13.30 8.23 -3.94
C SER A 10 -12.74 8.48 -5.34
N GLY A 11 -13.30 7.79 -6.33
CA GLY A 11 -12.98 7.98 -7.74
C GLY A 11 -12.07 6.91 -8.35
N ALA A 12 -11.95 6.93 -9.68
CA ALA A 12 -11.04 6.08 -10.44
C ALA A 12 -9.72 6.82 -10.66
N LYS A 13 -8.59 6.15 -10.41
CA LYS A 13 -7.27 6.74 -10.68
C LYS A 13 -6.90 6.62 -12.16
N PHE A 14 -6.23 7.63 -12.69
CA PHE A 14 -5.53 7.50 -13.97
C PHE A 14 -4.39 6.48 -13.87
N ARG A 15 -4.01 5.91 -15.01
CA ARG A 15 -2.93 4.92 -15.06
C ARG A 15 -1.57 5.61 -14.93
N THR A 16 -0.86 5.32 -13.84
CA THR A 16 0.49 5.83 -13.55
C THR A 16 1.56 4.75 -13.76
N SER A 17 2.82 5.16 -13.93
CA SER A 17 3.99 4.28 -13.91
C SER A 17 4.06 3.49 -12.60
N LEU A 18 4.30 2.18 -12.69
CA LEU A 18 4.36 1.28 -11.54
C LEU A 18 5.82 1.16 -11.08
N GLY A 19 6.14 1.74 -9.91
CA GLY A 19 7.52 1.81 -9.40
C GLY A 19 7.83 0.90 -8.22
N LEU A 20 6.82 0.31 -7.59
CA LEU A 20 6.96 -0.41 -6.32
C LEU A 20 6.52 -1.86 -6.48
N PRO A 21 7.44 -2.82 -6.70
CA PRO A 21 7.07 -4.23 -6.76
C PRO A 21 6.67 -4.78 -5.39
N VAL A 22 6.01 -5.95 -5.39
CA VAL A 22 5.81 -6.74 -4.16
C VAL A 22 7.18 -7.07 -3.57
N GLY A 23 7.32 -6.95 -2.26
CA GLY A 23 8.59 -7.11 -1.54
C GLY A 23 9.39 -5.83 -1.38
N ALA A 24 8.94 -4.70 -1.94
CA ALA A 24 9.57 -3.41 -1.69
C ALA A 24 9.40 -2.99 -0.21
N LEU A 25 10.48 -2.44 0.34
CA LEU A 25 10.47 -1.73 1.62
C LEU A 25 10.31 -0.24 1.34
N ILE A 26 9.27 0.37 1.90
CA ILE A 26 8.97 1.80 1.74
C ILE A 26 8.91 2.47 3.11
N ASN A 27 9.19 3.77 3.12
CA ASN A 27 9.08 4.56 4.34
C ASN A 27 7.60 4.81 4.66
N CYS A 28 7.28 4.79 5.95
CA CYS A 28 6.01 5.25 6.46
C CYS A 28 6.04 6.77 6.67
N ALA A 29 4.99 7.46 6.23
CA ALA A 29 4.86 8.91 6.35
C ALA A 29 3.78 9.34 7.35
N ASP A 30 3.29 8.38 8.15
CA ASP A 30 2.33 8.66 9.22
C ASP A 30 3.04 8.79 10.58
N ASN A 31 2.29 9.23 11.59
CA ASN A 31 2.73 9.36 12.96
C ASN A 31 2.31 8.16 13.85
N THR A 32 2.00 6.99 13.26
CA THR A 32 1.54 5.81 14.01
C THR A 32 2.67 5.07 14.75
N GLY A 33 3.92 5.40 14.44
CA GLY A 33 5.11 4.75 14.98
C GLY A 33 5.64 3.60 14.14
N ALA A 34 5.10 3.39 12.92
CA ALA A 34 5.76 2.62 11.88
C ALA A 34 6.86 3.47 11.21
N LYS A 35 8.00 2.87 10.90
CA LYS A 35 9.09 3.52 10.13
C LYS A 35 9.19 2.93 8.73
N ASP A 36 9.25 1.60 8.66
CA ASP A 36 9.42 0.87 7.39
C ASP A 36 8.24 -0.08 7.18
N LEU A 37 7.62 0.01 6.01
CA LEU A 37 6.54 -0.85 5.53
C LEU A 37 7.04 -1.77 4.43
N TYR A 38 6.71 -3.05 4.53
CA TYR A 38 7.02 -4.06 3.53
C TYR A 38 5.75 -4.45 2.77
N ILE A 39 5.75 -4.28 1.45
CA ILE A 39 4.59 -4.55 0.58
C ILE A 39 4.45 -6.05 0.35
N ILE A 40 3.27 -6.59 0.63
CA ILE A 40 2.91 -8.00 0.43
C ILE A 40 2.07 -8.18 -0.83
N SER A 41 1.05 -7.33 -1.02
CA SER A 41 0.16 -7.40 -2.17
C SER A 41 -0.49 -6.06 -2.47
N VAL A 42 -1.05 -5.93 -3.66
CA VAL A 42 -1.78 -4.74 -4.12
C VAL A 42 -3.25 -5.10 -4.24
N LYS A 43 -4.12 -4.27 -3.67
CA LYS A 43 -5.57 -4.48 -3.74
C LYS A 43 -6.07 -4.22 -5.16
N ALA A 44 -7.07 -4.99 -5.60
CA ALA A 44 -7.75 -4.82 -6.89
C ALA A 44 -6.87 -4.96 -8.15
N ILE A 45 -5.74 -5.68 -8.05
CA ILE A 45 -4.92 -6.03 -9.22
C ILE A 45 -5.30 -7.42 -9.76
N LYS A 46 -5.42 -7.56 -11.09
CA LYS A 46 -5.52 -8.87 -11.73
C LYS A 46 -4.12 -9.49 -11.86
N GLY A 47 -4.01 -10.81 -11.73
CA GLY A 47 -2.75 -11.51 -12.00
C GLY A 47 -2.36 -11.50 -13.48
N ARG A 48 -1.07 -11.56 -13.77
CA ARG A 48 -0.48 -11.95 -15.07
C ARG A 48 0.87 -12.60 -14.76
N LEU A 49 1.27 -13.57 -15.58
CA LEU A 49 2.58 -14.20 -15.47
C LEU A 49 3.68 -13.13 -15.37
N ASN A 50 4.51 -13.21 -14.33
CA ASN A 50 5.67 -12.35 -14.05
C ASN A 50 5.37 -10.84 -13.83
N ARG A 51 4.14 -10.44 -13.45
CA ARG A 51 3.82 -9.03 -13.16
C ARG A 51 3.79 -8.75 -11.65
N LEU A 52 4.65 -7.85 -11.18
CA LEU A 52 4.64 -7.29 -9.81
C LEU A 52 4.66 -5.77 -9.89
N ALA A 53 3.62 -5.11 -9.37
CA ALA A 53 3.51 -3.66 -9.56
C ALA A 53 2.47 -2.98 -8.65
N ALA A 54 2.94 -2.02 -7.85
CA ALA A 54 2.18 -0.96 -7.21
C ALA A 54 2.67 0.41 -7.70
N GLY A 55 1.78 1.40 -7.70
CA GLY A 55 2.11 2.80 -7.94
C GLY A 55 1.42 3.73 -6.95
N VAL A 56 1.59 5.04 -7.16
CA VAL A 56 0.94 6.06 -6.32
C VAL A 56 -0.59 5.90 -6.35
N GLY A 57 -1.22 6.08 -5.19
CA GLY A 57 -2.66 5.94 -5.00
C GLY A 57 -3.17 4.51 -4.90
N ASP A 58 -2.29 3.50 -5.01
CA ASP A 58 -2.69 2.11 -4.75
C ASP A 58 -2.83 1.83 -3.26
N MET A 59 -3.89 1.09 -2.92
CA MET A 59 -4.01 0.44 -1.63
C MET A 59 -3.23 -0.87 -1.64
N VAL A 60 -2.29 -1.00 -0.71
CA VAL A 60 -1.42 -2.16 -0.55
C VAL A 60 -1.65 -2.82 0.79
N THR A 61 -1.42 -4.12 0.85
CA THR A 61 -1.34 -4.87 2.10
C THR A 61 0.12 -4.92 2.51
N ALA A 62 0.45 -4.41 3.69
CA ALA A 62 1.82 -4.25 4.16
C ALA A 62 2.03 -4.79 5.58
N THR A 63 3.30 -5.05 5.92
CA THR A 63 3.74 -5.34 7.29
C THR A 63 4.75 -4.31 7.75
N VAL A 64 4.74 -3.98 9.05
CA VAL A 64 5.75 -3.09 9.63
C VAL A 64 7.01 -3.90 9.94
N LYS A 65 8.14 -3.53 9.33
CA LYS A 65 9.45 -4.16 9.60
C LYS A 65 10.18 -3.45 10.73
N LYS A 66 10.22 -2.11 10.70
CA LYS A 66 10.77 -1.24 11.75
C LYS A 66 9.69 -0.33 12.30
N GLY A 67 9.60 -0.21 13.62
CA GLY A 67 8.59 0.60 14.31
C GLY A 67 8.17 0.00 15.65
N LYS A 68 7.05 0.49 16.19
CA LYS A 68 6.46 0.02 17.46
C LYS A 68 6.24 -1.49 17.45
N ALA A 69 6.58 -2.18 18.55
CA ALA A 69 6.50 -3.63 18.65
C ALA A 69 5.08 -4.19 18.40
N GLU A 70 4.06 -3.46 18.84
CA GLU A 70 2.64 -3.82 18.67
C GLU A 70 2.18 -3.91 17.21
N LEU A 71 2.83 -3.17 16.31
CA LEU A 71 2.48 -3.08 14.89
C LEU A 71 3.26 -4.10 14.04
N ARG A 72 4.41 -4.55 14.52
CA ARG A 72 5.27 -5.53 13.84
C ARG A 72 4.59 -6.89 13.80
N LYS A 73 4.94 -7.70 12.79
CA LYS A 73 4.40 -9.07 12.56
C LYS A 73 2.88 -9.13 12.31
N LYS A 74 2.20 -7.99 12.22
CA LYS A 74 0.80 -7.88 11.84
C LYS A 74 0.68 -7.36 10.41
N VAL A 75 -0.44 -7.70 9.77
CA VAL A 75 -0.78 -7.28 8.42
C VAL A 75 -1.72 -6.07 8.49
N HIS A 76 -1.35 -4.98 7.82
CA HIS A 76 -2.10 -3.72 7.82
C HIS A 76 -2.38 -3.27 6.38
N PRO A 77 -3.55 -2.66 6.10
CA PRO A 77 -3.75 -1.92 4.87
C PRO A 77 -2.95 -0.61 4.91
N ALA A 78 -2.33 -0.23 3.80
CA ALA A 78 -1.63 1.04 3.63
C ALA A 78 -1.91 1.63 2.24
N MET A 79 -1.73 2.94 2.08
CA MET A 79 -1.79 3.61 0.78
C MET A 79 -0.41 4.12 0.36
N VAL A 80 -0.09 3.98 -0.92
CA VAL A 80 1.12 4.56 -1.49
C VAL A 80 0.90 6.04 -1.79
N ILE A 81 1.57 6.92 -1.05
CA ILE A 81 1.42 8.38 -1.21
C ILE A 81 2.45 8.99 -2.17
N GLN A 82 3.64 8.39 -2.27
CA GLN A 82 4.75 8.94 -3.06
C GLN A 82 5.53 7.78 -3.69
N GLN A 83 5.94 7.96 -4.94
CA GLN A 83 6.94 7.11 -5.57
C GLN A 83 8.06 7.99 -6.13
N TYR A 84 9.29 7.48 -6.09
CA TYR A 84 10.45 8.19 -6.61
C TYR A 84 10.64 8.02 -8.13
N ARG A 85 10.06 6.95 -8.70
CA ARG A 85 10.15 6.65 -10.13
C ARG A 85 9.32 7.64 -10.96
N LYS A 86 9.95 8.26 -11.96
CA LYS A 86 9.28 9.04 -13.03
C LYS A 86 8.36 8.15 -13.87
#